data_AF-A0A8H7DBA3-F1
#
_entry.id   AF-A0A8H7DBA3-F1
#
_cell.length_a   1.000
_cell.length_b   1.000
_cell.length_c   1.000
_cell.angle_alpha   90.00
_cell.angle_beta   90.00
_cell.angle_gamma   90.00
#
_symmetry.space_group_name_H-M   'P 1'
#
loop_
_entity.id
_entity.type
_entity.pdbx_description
1 polymer ?
#
loop_
_entity_poly.entity_id
_entity_poly.type
_entity_poly.pdbx_seq_one_letter_code
_entity_poly.pdbx_strand_id
1 'polypeptide(L)'
;MCYRCTTTPVARGRPRKNVAESVSLGADAAHPEAPADSSQSASGSSASFPVDASSPPVHDTAPVLTPELVSHFFDCFDQLPAVNNPVIIATSIKTVVQAASFNISLLPPQSRTLAMCIIACCSLISFHVAILGPGPRPQSFSDPLFFSEYRDGRRCGARRAAAFNALHAAALKDARDIGIMLEVSTENAASCFILDLLDQREHAGPSRPFAAAYVSHVRALAPMWRASPVPQYRSHWAGFLMSEALLSTRNRKPILITHEDQLLLSGPEPSSVQEFLASLETLANTPGAEIVLQAMKPYAFHITSLARQLWAKIIGDHIRLGPLSEAPVLQFITSLFLMHAILSHLLARADDALAVSGTPQQRPLVLDTESTAEALVRGCAYGMAMGFIELVLPLYRELELRVNAEATDSPPTHAHTLGRMRLLVMQARNMARLAVRELARAIRYLPPVHYAPVQRKLLVDFARFALDDVKAEAVPFEPDRVRNIQTIAKQLWMVGYSQDLFVSQDTALLVERLDHYLENAARHLEIMDMGYICQAGPL
;
A
#
# COMPACT_ATOMS: atom_id res chain seq x y z
N MET A 1 -30.01 29.46 24.47
CA MET A 1 -30.56 28.30 25.20
C MET A 1 -29.42 27.33 25.47
N CYS A 2 -28.97 27.25 26.72
CA CYS A 2 -27.92 26.31 27.16
C CYS A 2 -28.57 25.01 27.63
N TYR A 3 -28.21 23.88 27.03
CA TYR A 3 -28.49 22.57 27.60
C TYR A 3 -27.27 22.09 28.40
N ARG A 4 -27.41 22.10 29.73
CA ARG A 4 -26.55 21.39 30.68
C ARG A 4 -26.77 19.89 30.50
N CYS A 5 -25.71 19.15 30.20
CA CYS A 5 -25.69 17.70 30.29
C CYS A 5 -25.08 17.31 31.64
N THR A 6 -25.90 16.85 32.59
CA THR A 6 -25.45 16.29 33.87
C THR A 6 -25.23 14.80 33.72
N THR A 7 -23.98 14.34 33.72
CA THR A 7 -23.63 12.93 33.82
C THR A 7 -23.26 12.62 35.27
N THR A 8 -24.10 11.82 35.94
CA THR A 8 -23.79 11.20 37.25
C THR A 8 -22.85 10.02 37.02
N PRO A 9 -21.70 9.94 37.71
CA PRO A 9 -20.81 8.79 37.60
C PRO A 9 -21.37 7.59 38.38
N VAL A 10 -21.57 6.46 37.70
CA VAL A 10 -21.90 5.17 38.33
C VAL A 10 -20.59 4.50 38.77
N ALA A 11 -20.44 4.25 40.07
CA ALA A 11 -19.29 3.53 40.62
C ALA A 11 -19.30 2.06 40.16
N ARG A 12 -18.29 1.63 39.40
CA ARG A 12 -18.08 0.23 39.04
C ARG A 12 -17.33 -0.49 40.17
N GLY A 13 -17.97 -1.47 40.79
CA GLY A 13 -17.38 -2.35 41.80
C GLY A 13 -16.26 -3.22 41.22
N ARG A 14 -15.24 -3.51 42.05
CA ARG A 14 -14.10 -4.36 41.71
C ARG A 14 -14.52 -5.83 41.52
N PRO A 15 -13.97 -6.57 40.53
CA PRO A 15 -14.22 -8.00 40.39
C PRO A 15 -13.58 -8.79 41.55
N ARG A 16 -14.32 -9.74 42.12
CA ARG A 16 -13.82 -10.71 43.12
C ARG A 16 -12.99 -11.79 42.44
N LYS A 17 -11.87 -12.13 43.06
CA LYS A 17 -10.90 -13.17 42.67
C LYS A 17 -11.38 -14.51 43.24
N ASN A 18 -11.82 -15.43 42.38
CA ASN A 18 -12.11 -16.81 42.79
C ASN A 18 -10.83 -17.65 42.64
N VAL A 19 -10.39 -18.21 43.77
CA VAL A 19 -9.34 -19.22 43.89
C VAL A 19 -9.98 -20.56 43.58
N ALA A 20 -9.46 -21.29 42.59
CA ALA A 20 -9.84 -22.68 42.35
C ALA A 20 -8.85 -23.59 43.08
N GLU A 21 -9.40 -24.38 44.01
CA GLU A 21 -8.71 -25.43 44.77
C GLU A 21 -8.29 -26.59 43.87
N SER A 22 -7.07 -27.06 44.11
CA SER A 22 -6.49 -28.30 43.62
C SER A 22 -7.07 -29.49 44.37
N VAL A 23 -7.60 -30.48 43.64
CA VAL A 23 -7.79 -31.84 44.15
C VAL A 23 -6.89 -32.79 43.37
N SER A 24 -5.90 -33.30 44.08
CA SER A 24 -5.05 -34.43 43.73
C SER A 24 -5.80 -35.75 43.93
N LEU A 25 -5.74 -36.66 42.96
CA LEU A 25 -5.74 -38.12 43.18
C LEU A 25 -4.99 -38.75 42.00
N GLY A 26 -3.96 -39.53 42.32
CA GLY A 26 -3.01 -40.11 41.37
C GLY A 26 -3.25 -41.58 41.05
N ALA A 27 -2.34 -42.10 40.21
CA ALA A 27 -1.99 -43.52 39.95
C ALA A 27 -3.11 -44.40 39.35
N ASP A 28 -2.91 -45.33 38.41
CA ASP A 28 -1.73 -46.08 38.01
C ASP A 28 -1.92 -46.71 36.60
N ALA A 29 -0.80 -47.11 35.97
CA ALA A 29 -0.61 -48.25 35.07
C ALA A 29 -1.37 -48.37 33.71
N ALA A 30 -0.60 -48.35 32.60
CA ALA A 30 -0.22 -49.54 31.82
C ALA A 30 -0.02 -49.26 30.32
N HIS A 31 1.17 -49.62 29.82
CA HIS A 31 1.52 -49.93 28.43
C HIS A 31 0.64 -51.09 27.88
N PRO A 32 0.39 -51.21 26.55
CA PRO A 32 1.38 -51.87 25.69
C PRO A 32 1.47 -51.44 24.20
N GLU A 33 2.67 -51.69 23.67
CA GLU A 33 3.07 -52.24 22.35
C GLU A 33 2.34 -51.93 21.03
N ALA A 34 3.18 -51.62 20.04
CA ALA A 34 2.93 -51.63 18.60
C ALA A 34 2.68 -53.05 18.04
N PRO A 35 2.23 -53.15 16.77
CA PRO A 35 3.16 -53.70 15.79
C PRO A 35 3.14 -52.99 14.42
N ALA A 36 4.17 -53.33 13.65
CA ALA A 36 4.57 -52.80 12.36
C ALA A 36 3.89 -53.45 11.13
N ASP A 37 4.21 -52.84 9.98
CA ASP A 37 4.26 -53.35 8.61
C ASP A 37 2.97 -53.67 7.85
N SER A 38 2.69 -52.89 6.79
CA SER A 38 2.65 -53.47 5.43
C SER A 38 2.91 -52.40 4.36
N SER A 39 3.90 -52.70 3.54
CA SER A 39 4.29 -52.06 2.29
C SER A 39 3.25 -52.29 1.18
N GLN A 40 3.03 -51.28 0.33
CA GLN A 40 2.67 -51.52 -1.08
C GLN A 40 3.17 -50.39 -1.98
N SER A 41 4.09 -50.80 -2.84
CA SER A 41 4.69 -50.12 -3.99
C SER A 41 3.67 -49.86 -5.10
N ALA A 42 3.67 -48.65 -5.65
CA ALA A 42 3.24 -48.41 -7.03
C ALA A 42 4.17 -47.36 -7.67
N SER A 43 5.05 -47.87 -8.52
CA SER A 43 5.91 -47.17 -9.45
C SER A 43 5.10 -46.45 -10.53
N GLY A 44 5.39 -45.17 -10.75
CA GLY A 44 4.91 -44.39 -11.88
C GLY A 44 5.97 -43.38 -12.31
N SER A 45 6.80 -43.76 -13.28
CA SER A 45 7.81 -42.93 -13.92
C SER A 45 7.21 -41.65 -14.50
N SER A 46 7.81 -40.50 -14.20
CA SER A 46 7.74 -39.30 -15.03
C SER A 46 9.00 -38.46 -14.87
N ALA A 47 9.64 -38.26 -16.02
CA ALA A 47 10.80 -37.43 -16.37
C ALA A 47 11.40 -36.52 -15.28
N SER A 48 12.60 -36.87 -14.85
CA SER A 48 13.53 -36.04 -14.09
C SER A 48 14.12 -34.94 -14.98
N PHE A 49 13.80 -33.68 -14.69
CA PHE A 49 14.64 -32.54 -15.02
C PHE A 49 15.82 -32.49 -14.02
N PRO A 50 17.04 -32.06 -14.43
CA PRO A 50 18.15 -31.97 -13.51
C PRO A 50 17.90 -30.86 -12.49
N VAL A 51 17.60 -31.25 -11.25
CA VAL A 51 17.63 -30.36 -10.09
C VAL A 51 19.09 -30.21 -9.70
N ASP A 52 19.65 -29.03 -9.98
CA ASP A 52 20.98 -28.65 -9.53
C ASP A 52 20.94 -28.50 -7.99
N ALA A 53 21.37 -29.57 -7.32
CA ALA A 53 21.46 -29.67 -5.87
C ALA A 53 22.73 -28.97 -5.39
N SER A 54 22.70 -27.64 -5.36
CA SER A 54 23.61 -26.85 -4.54
C SER A 54 22.89 -25.59 -4.06
N SER A 55 21.97 -25.77 -3.10
CA SER A 55 21.49 -24.65 -2.29
C SER A 55 22.62 -24.26 -1.34
N PRO A 56 23.21 -23.05 -1.44
CA PRO A 56 24.12 -22.56 -0.41
C PRO A 56 23.35 -22.41 0.92
N PRO A 57 24.03 -22.49 2.08
CA PRO A 57 23.38 -22.35 3.37
C PRO A 57 22.62 -21.03 3.43
N VAL A 58 21.35 -21.10 3.82
CA VAL A 58 20.55 -19.93 4.16
C VAL A 58 21.29 -19.18 5.26
N HIS A 59 21.74 -17.96 4.98
CA HIS A 59 22.35 -17.10 5.98
C HIS A 59 21.28 -16.66 6.98
N ASP A 60 21.04 -17.47 8.02
CA ASP A 60 20.16 -17.16 9.16
C ASP A 60 20.74 -16.07 10.09
N THR A 61 21.95 -15.60 9.80
CA THR A 61 22.62 -14.54 10.56
C THR A 61 22.36 -13.18 9.93
N ALA A 62 22.00 -12.18 10.76
CA ALA A 62 21.90 -10.79 10.33
C ALA A 62 23.17 -10.36 9.57
N PRO A 63 23.05 -9.65 8.44
CA PRO A 63 24.20 -9.19 7.70
C PRO A 63 25.04 -8.24 8.56
N VAL A 64 26.36 -8.36 8.47
CA VAL A 64 27.28 -7.46 9.16
C VAL A 64 27.16 -6.07 8.55
N LEU A 65 26.79 -5.08 9.37
CA LEU A 65 26.56 -3.69 8.96
C LEU A 65 27.89 -2.94 8.82
N THR A 66 28.61 -3.17 7.71
CA THR A 66 29.81 -2.40 7.37
C THR A 66 29.43 -0.98 6.92
N PRO A 67 30.33 0.01 7.03
CA PRO A 67 30.07 1.38 6.57
C PRO A 67 29.60 1.46 5.11
N GLU A 68 30.14 0.61 4.23
CA GLU A 68 29.77 0.56 2.81
C GLU A 68 28.33 0.09 2.62
N LEU A 69 27.92 -0.96 3.36
CA LEU A 69 26.56 -1.46 3.32
C LEU A 69 25.57 -0.44 3.89
N VAL A 70 25.94 0.24 4.98
CA VAL A 70 25.11 1.30 5.57
C VAL A 70 24.97 2.47 4.60
N SER A 71 26.05 2.91 3.95
CA SER A 71 26.00 3.94 2.90
C SER A 71 25.03 3.54 1.79
N HIS A 72 25.14 2.31 1.28
CA HIS A 72 24.25 1.80 0.26
C HIS A 72 22.77 1.83 0.69
N PHE A 73 22.45 1.52 1.96
CA PHE A 73 21.08 1.62 2.44
C PHE A 73 20.55 3.06 2.44
N PHE A 74 21.38 4.05 2.74
CA PHE A 74 20.97 5.45 2.66
C PHE A 74 20.80 5.92 1.20
N ASP A 75 21.58 5.39 0.26
CA ASP A 75 21.34 5.62 -1.17
C ASP A 75 20.02 4.98 -1.63
N CYS A 76 19.70 3.80 -1.10
CA CYS A 76 18.39 3.17 -1.32
C CYS A 76 17.25 4.01 -0.72
N PHE A 77 17.47 4.62 0.44
CA PHE A 77 16.44 5.38 1.15
C PHE A 77 15.97 6.60 0.37
N ASP A 78 16.89 7.29 -0.30
CA ASP A 78 16.57 8.46 -1.14
C ASP A 78 15.60 8.11 -2.28
N GLN A 79 15.54 6.83 -2.66
CA GLN A 79 14.63 6.36 -3.69
C GLN A 79 13.25 6.00 -3.14
N LEU A 80 13.12 5.76 -1.84
CA LEU A 80 11.87 5.32 -1.23
C LEU A 80 10.90 6.49 -1.02
N PRO A 81 9.58 6.30 -1.19
CA PRO A 81 8.58 7.36 -0.96
C PRO A 81 8.57 7.88 0.48
N ALA A 82 9.05 7.05 1.42
CA ALA A 82 9.16 7.37 2.84
C ALA A 82 10.04 8.60 3.10
N VAL A 83 11.04 8.89 2.24
CA VAL A 83 11.93 10.05 2.38
C VAL A 83 11.16 11.37 2.37
N ASN A 84 10.00 11.41 1.70
CA ASN A 84 9.15 12.59 1.56
C ASN A 84 8.27 12.85 2.79
N ASN A 85 8.35 12.02 3.84
CA ASN A 85 7.63 12.28 5.08
C ASN A 85 8.21 13.53 5.78
N PRO A 86 7.39 14.53 6.13
CA PRO A 86 7.89 15.76 6.77
C PRO A 86 8.71 15.55 8.04
N VAL A 87 8.38 14.52 8.83
CA VAL A 87 9.10 14.18 10.06
C VAL A 87 10.49 13.63 9.74
N ILE A 88 10.62 12.77 8.72
CA ILE A 88 11.91 12.25 8.28
C ILE A 88 12.81 13.38 7.80
N ILE A 89 12.29 14.28 6.97
CA ILE A 89 13.03 15.45 6.47
C ILE A 89 13.56 16.29 7.65
N ALA A 90 12.74 16.47 8.69
CA ALA A 90 13.13 17.24 9.87
C ALA A 90 14.26 16.61 10.71
N THR A 91 14.52 15.30 10.59
CA THR A 91 15.59 14.64 11.38
C THR A 91 17.00 14.93 10.88
N SER A 92 17.18 15.26 9.59
CA SER A 92 18.52 15.34 8.95
C SER A 92 19.39 14.09 9.16
N ILE A 93 18.77 12.91 9.35
CA ILE A 93 19.47 11.68 9.75
C ILE A 93 20.62 11.28 8.82
N LYS A 94 20.50 11.53 7.51
CA LYS A 94 21.57 11.23 6.53
C LYS A 94 22.86 11.97 6.86
N THR A 95 22.78 13.26 7.20
CA THR A 95 23.93 14.09 7.62
C THR A 95 24.57 13.56 8.89
N VAL A 96 23.75 13.14 9.86
CA VAL A 96 24.23 12.58 11.14
C VAL A 96 24.99 11.27 10.92
N VAL A 97 24.46 10.39 10.07
CA VAL A 97 25.10 9.11 9.73
C VAL A 97 26.39 9.32 8.94
N GLN A 98 26.40 10.26 8.00
CA GLN A 98 27.61 10.64 7.26
C GLN A 98 28.71 11.18 8.18
N ALA A 99 28.36 12.04 9.14
CA ALA A 99 29.30 12.56 10.13
C ALA A 99 29.91 11.45 11.00
N ALA A 100 29.15 10.38 11.27
CA ALA A 100 29.62 9.18 11.95
C ALA A 100 30.36 8.19 11.02
N SER A 101 30.72 8.58 9.79
CA SER A 101 31.34 7.72 8.78
C SER A 101 30.55 6.43 8.56
N PHE A 102 29.21 6.51 8.59
CA PHE A 102 28.28 5.40 8.47
C PHE A 102 28.41 4.31 9.55
N ASN A 103 29.15 4.56 10.63
CA ASN A 103 29.22 3.66 11.76
C ASN A 103 28.06 3.93 12.73
N ILE A 104 27.01 3.11 12.62
CA ILE A 104 25.77 3.25 13.42
C ILE A 104 26.00 3.16 14.93
N SER A 105 27.07 2.50 15.39
CA SER A 105 27.36 2.34 16.82
C SER A 105 27.79 3.65 17.48
N LEU A 106 28.26 4.62 16.70
CA LEU A 106 28.68 5.94 17.17
C LEU A 106 27.52 6.95 17.26
N LEU A 107 26.33 6.57 16.79
CA LEU A 107 25.17 7.44 16.78
C LEU A 107 24.54 7.56 18.17
N PRO A 108 23.92 8.71 18.49
CA PRO A 108 23.04 8.82 19.66
C PRO A 108 21.93 7.75 19.63
N PRO A 109 21.42 7.29 20.78
CA PRO A 109 20.50 6.13 20.83
C PRO A 109 19.25 6.25 19.94
N GLN A 110 18.62 7.43 19.89
CA GLN A 110 17.44 7.68 19.07
C GLN A 110 17.79 7.70 17.57
N SER A 111 18.87 8.37 17.18
CA SER A 111 19.37 8.39 15.80
C SER A 111 19.83 7.02 15.32
N ARG A 112 20.44 6.22 16.20
CA ARG A 112 20.80 4.81 15.93
C ARG A 112 19.56 3.98 15.63
N THR A 113 18.52 4.11 16.47
CA THR A 113 17.26 3.39 16.28
C THR A 113 16.60 3.76 14.96
N LEU A 114 16.54 5.06 14.63
CA LEU A 114 16.03 5.51 13.34
C LEU A 114 16.85 4.96 12.17
N ALA A 115 18.18 4.98 12.26
CA ALA A 115 19.05 4.42 11.25
C ALA A 115 18.79 2.91 11.06
N MET A 116 18.60 2.15 12.14
CA MET A 116 18.24 0.73 12.07
C MET A 116 16.88 0.50 11.40
N CYS A 117 15.87 1.33 11.69
CA CYS A 117 14.57 1.28 11.02
C CYS A 117 14.71 1.56 9.51
N ILE A 118 15.51 2.57 9.12
CA ILE A 118 15.80 2.90 7.72
C ILE A 118 16.52 1.73 7.04
N ILE A 119 17.54 1.15 7.67
CA ILE A 119 18.28 -0.02 7.18
C ILE A 119 17.34 -1.20 6.93
N ALA A 120 16.48 -1.52 7.89
CA ALA A 120 15.48 -2.58 7.74
C ALA A 120 14.55 -2.31 6.55
N CYS A 121 14.04 -1.07 6.41
CA CYS A 121 13.22 -0.65 5.28
C CYS A 121 13.95 -0.78 3.93
N CYS A 122 15.19 -0.28 3.85
CA CYS A 122 15.99 -0.26 2.63
C CYS A 122 16.47 -1.64 2.20
N SER A 123 16.60 -2.59 3.13
CA SER A 123 16.89 -3.99 2.78
C SER A 123 15.84 -4.61 1.85
N LEU A 124 14.62 -4.06 1.81
CA LEU A 124 13.57 -4.48 0.88
C LEU A 124 13.81 -4.10 -0.57
N ILE A 125 14.70 -3.16 -0.86
CA ILE A 125 15.00 -2.76 -2.24
C ILE A 125 16.48 -2.87 -2.58
N SER A 126 17.33 -3.10 -1.58
CA SER A 126 18.78 -3.20 -1.72
C SER A 126 19.20 -4.29 -2.70
N PHE A 127 20.06 -3.91 -3.64
CA PHE A 127 20.68 -4.83 -4.59
C PHE A 127 22.09 -5.30 -4.15
N HIS A 128 22.49 -4.97 -2.91
CA HIS A 128 23.80 -5.34 -2.38
C HIS A 128 23.93 -6.86 -2.19
N VAL A 129 25.12 -7.39 -2.45
CA VAL A 129 25.39 -8.84 -2.37
C VAL A 129 25.18 -9.41 -0.96
N ALA A 130 25.45 -8.63 0.08
CA ALA A 130 25.19 -9.03 1.48
C ALA A 130 23.71 -9.24 1.80
N ILE A 131 22.79 -8.69 0.99
CA ILE A 131 21.34 -8.79 1.20
C ILE A 131 20.71 -9.81 0.24
N LEU A 132 21.08 -9.77 -1.03
CA LEU A 132 20.56 -10.71 -2.02
C LEU A 132 21.28 -12.07 -2.03
N GLY A 133 22.49 -12.15 -1.49
CA GLY A 133 23.33 -13.34 -1.61
C GLY A 133 23.75 -13.64 -3.05
N PRO A 134 24.22 -14.87 -3.35
CA PRO A 134 24.67 -15.26 -4.68
C PRO A 134 23.51 -15.37 -5.69
N GLY A 135 23.78 -15.06 -6.96
CA GLY A 135 22.83 -15.14 -8.07
C GLY A 135 22.63 -13.81 -8.81
N PRO A 136 21.76 -13.77 -9.84
CA PRO A 136 21.48 -12.57 -10.60
C PRO A 136 21.02 -11.43 -9.69
N ARG A 137 21.56 -10.22 -9.92
CA ARG A 137 21.20 -8.99 -9.21
C ARG A 137 21.40 -7.80 -10.13
N PRO A 138 20.61 -6.72 -9.97
CA PRO A 138 20.89 -5.50 -10.70
C PRO A 138 22.17 -4.85 -10.18
N GLN A 139 22.89 -4.14 -11.05
CA GLN A 139 24.06 -3.34 -10.63
C GLN A 139 23.68 -1.93 -10.18
N SER A 140 22.51 -1.45 -10.58
CA SER A 140 21.92 -0.18 -10.16
C SER A 140 20.39 -0.26 -10.24
N PHE A 141 19.70 0.71 -9.65
CA PHE A 141 18.24 0.82 -9.81
C PHE A 141 17.80 1.12 -11.24
N SER A 142 18.71 1.60 -12.08
CA SER A 142 18.50 1.95 -13.48
C SER A 142 18.97 0.87 -14.46
N ASP A 143 19.36 -0.32 -13.97
CA ASP A 143 19.85 -1.44 -14.79
C ASP A 143 18.78 -1.94 -15.77
N PRO A 144 18.84 -1.55 -17.06
CA PRO A 144 17.77 -1.83 -18.00
C PRO A 144 17.76 -3.29 -18.41
N LEU A 145 18.92 -3.96 -18.43
CA LEU A 145 19.04 -5.36 -18.79
C LEU A 145 18.38 -6.21 -17.71
N PHE A 146 18.68 -5.96 -16.44
CA PHE A 146 18.06 -6.68 -15.34
C PHE A 146 16.54 -6.50 -15.34
N PHE A 147 16.05 -5.27 -15.42
CA PHE A 147 14.60 -5.02 -15.32
C PHE A 147 13.80 -5.30 -16.61
N SER A 148 14.44 -5.43 -17.77
CA SER A 148 13.76 -5.82 -19.02
C SER A 148 13.83 -7.31 -19.32
N GLU A 149 14.95 -7.97 -19.05
CA GLU A 149 15.18 -9.39 -19.34
C GLU A 149 14.77 -10.29 -18.17
N TYR A 150 14.99 -9.85 -16.93
CA TYR A 150 14.68 -10.63 -15.74
C TYR A 150 13.21 -10.44 -15.33
N ARG A 151 12.31 -11.16 -16.02
CA ARG A 151 10.86 -11.10 -15.76
C ARG A 151 10.44 -11.56 -14.36
N ASP A 152 11.30 -12.30 -13.65
CA ASP A 152 10.94 -12.90 -12.38
C ASP A 152 11.69 -12.30 -11.18
N GLY A 153 11.34 -11.06 -10.84
CA GLY A 153 11.82 -10.41 -9.61
C GLY A 153 11.50 -11.20 -8.33
N ARG A 154 10.54 -12.14 -8.35
CA ARG A 154 10.05 -12.87 -7.16
C ARG A 154 11.17 -13.62 -6.44
N ARG A 155 12.17 -14.12 -7.18
CA ARG A 155 13.35 -14.80 -6.60
C ARG A 155 14.23 -13.85 -5.77
N CYS A 156 14.31 -12.58 -6.15
CA CYS A 156 15.05 -11.57 -5.37
C CYS A 156 14.37 -11.34 -4.01
N GLY A 157 13.04 -11.22 -4.00
CA GLY A 157 12.25 -11.06 -2.77
C GLY A 157 12.46 -12.23 -1.80
N ALA A 158 12.39 -13.47 -2.29
CA ALA A 158 12.64 -14.67 -1.50
C ALA A 158 14.07 -14.70 -0.91
N ARG A 159 15.08 -14.40 -1.74
CA ARG A 159 16.50 -14.40 -1.31
C ARG A 159 16.80 -13.37 -0.21
N ARG A 160 16.20 -12.18 -0.27
CA ARG A 160 16.42 -11.14 0.75
C ARG A 160 15.60 -11.31 2.03
N ALA A 161 14.60 -12.20 2.03
CA ALA A 161 13.63 -12.30 3.12
C ALA A 161 14.29 -12.56 4.48
N ALA A 162 15.28 -13.46 4.55
CA ALA A 162 16.02 -13.76 5.79
C ALA A 162 16.79 -12.53 6.31
N ALA A 163 17.54 -11.84 5.44
CA ALA A 163 18.28 -10.64 5.80
C ALA A 163 17.34 -9.51 6.28
N PHE A 164 16.23 -9.29 5.57
CA PHE A 164 15.21 -8.34 5.99
C PHE A 164 14.66 -8.69 7.37
N ASN A 165 14.24 -9.94 7.61
CA ASN A 165 13.66 -10.37 8.87
C ASN A 165 14.62 -10.17 10.04
N ALA A 166 15.90 -10.49 9.85
CA ALA A 166 16.92 -10.28 10.86
C ALA A 166 17.15 -8.79 11.18
N LEU A 167 17.24 -7.94 10.15
CA LEU A 167 17.39 -6.48 10.32
C LEU A 167 16.16 -5.84 10.94
N HIS A 168 14.96 -6.29 10.56
CA HIS A 168 13.70 -5.83 11.13
C HIS A 168 13.59 -6.21 12.61
N ALA A 169 13.94 -7.45 12.97
CA ALA A 169 13.97 -7.89 14.36
C ALA A 169 14.97 -7.08 15.21
N ALA A 170 16.13 -6.74 14.65
CA ALA A 170 17.11 -5.87 15.31
C ALA A 170 16.57 -4.45 15.51
N ALA A 171 15.93 -3.85 14.49
CA ALA A 171 15.30 -2.54 14.60
C ALA A 171 14.17 -2.51 15.66
N LEU A 172 13.34 -3.56 15.70
CA LEU A 172 12.29 -3.70 16.72
C LEU A 172 12.87 -3.84 18.13
N LYS A 173 13.99 -4.54 18.29
CA LYS A 173 14.68 -4.65 19.58
C LYS A 173 15.19 -3.28 20.03
N ASP A 174 15.93 -2.58 19.19
CA ASP A 174 16.43 -1.23 19.48
C ASP A 174 15.28 -0.26 19.83
N ALA A 175 14.19 -0.31 19.07
CA ALA A 175 12.99 0.51 19.32
C ALA A 175 12.35 0.25 20.68
N ARG A 176 12.31 -1.02 21.12
CA ARG A 176 11.78 -1.39 22.44
C ARG A 176 12.71 -0.93 23.56
N ASP A 177 14.01 -1.14 23.41
CA ASP A 177 15.01 -0.81 24.42
C ASP A 177 15.07 0.71 24.67
N ILE A 178 14.87 1.53 23.63
CA ILE A 178 14.81 2.99 23.73
C ILE A 178 13.42 3.51 24.13
N GLY A 179 12.36 2.73 23.95
CA GLY A 179 11.01 3.18 24.28
C GLY A 179 10.48 4.26 23.34
N ILE A 180 10.73 4.13 22.02
CA ILE A 180 10.39 5.16 21.01
C ILE A 180 8.91 5.54 20.96
N MET A 181 8.01 4.69 21.47
CA MET A 181 6.58 4.98 21.50
C MET A 181 6.17 5.96 22.62
N LEU A 182 7.03 6.15 23.62
CA LEU A 182 6.73 6.90 24.84
C LEU A 182 7.45 8.24 24.89
N GLU A 183 8.70 8.29 24.43
CA GLU A 183 9.51 9.50 24.46
C GLU A 183 9.33 10.33 23.18
N VAL A 184 8.84 11.57 23.33
CA VAL A 184 8.59 12.47 22.20
C VAL A 184 9.89 13.02 21.65
N SER A 185 10.24 12.66 20.43
CA SER A 185 11.27 13.30 19.61
C SER A 185 10.98 13.12 18.12
N THR A 186 11.62 13.93 17.27
CA THR A 186 11.46 13.83 15.82
C THR A 186 11.95 12.47 15.31
N GLU A 187 13.05 11.96 15.84
CA GLU A 187 13.65 10.66 15.51
C GLU A 187 12.76 9.50 15.94
N ASN A 188 12.16 9.57 17.13
CA ASN A 188 11.24 8.55 17.64
C ASN A 188 9.94 8.53 16.83
N ALA A 189 9.43 9.70 16.44
CA ALA A 189 8.31 9.82 15.52
C ALA A 189 8.65 9.19 14.16
N ALA A 190 9.77 9.58 13.53
CA ALA A 190 10.21 9.00 12.27
C ALA A 190 10.41 7.46 12.37
N SER A 191 10.95 6.98 13.48
CA SER A 191 11.12 5.54 13.74
C SER A 191 9.77 4.83 13.81
N CYS A 192 8.79 5.39 14.53
CA CYS A 192 7.43 4.84 14.58
C CYS A 192 6.76 4.82 13.19
N PHE A 193 6.95 5.86 12.37
CA PHE A 193 6.42 5.87 11.01
C PHE A 193 7.01 4.74 10.16
N ILE A 194 8.33 4.56 10.16
CA ILE A 194 8.99 3.51 9.36
C ILE A 194 8.61 2.11 9.86
N LEU A 195 8.56 1.89 11.17
CA LEU A 195 8.15 0.59 11.72
C LEU A 195 6.69 0.28 11.39
N ASP A 196 5.80 1.26 11.43
CA ASP A 196 4.42 1.04 11.00
C ASP A 196 4.34 0.67 9.51
N LEU A 197 5.13 1.34 8.65
CA LEU A 197 5.23 0.99 7.22
C LEU A 197 5.71 -0.46 7.02
N LEU A 198 6.68 -0.91 7.81
CA LEU A 198 7.19 -2.28 7.77
C LEU A 198 6.16 -3.30 8.27
N ASP A 199 5.50 -3.01 9.38
CA ASP A 199 4.48 -3.88 9.97
C ASP A 199 3.31 -4.11 9.02
N GLN A 200 2.91 -3.11 8.23
CA GLN A 200 1.81 -3.23 7.26
C GLN A 200 1.99 -4.36 6.23
N ARG A 201 3.20 -4.90 6.05
CA ARG A 201 3.48 -5.99 5.12
C ARG A 201 2.87 -7.32 5.57
N GLU A 202 2.89 -7.58 6.88
CA GLU A 202 2.52 -8.87 7.46
C GLU A 202 1.39 -8.74 8.50
N HIS A 203 1.14 -7.53 9.00
CA HIS A 203 0.28 -7.33 10.16
C HIS A 203 -1.20 -7.51 9.86
N ALA A 204 -1.72 -8.70 10.19
CA ALA A 204 -3.15 -9.03 10.19
C ALA A 204 -3.90 -8.56 11.45
N GLY A 205 -3.19 -8.03 12.45
CA GLY A 205 -3.80 -7.62 13.72
C GLY A 205 -4.68 -6.35 13.62
N PRO A 206 -5.59 -6.17 14.60
CA PRO A 206 -6.58 -5.09 14.58
C PRO A 206 -5.98 -3.71 14.93
N SER A 207 -4.81 -3.67 15.56
CA SER A 207 -4.16 -2.44 16.04
C SER A 207 -3.02 -1.98 15.15
N ARG A 208 -2.69 -0.68 15.20
CA ARG A 208 -1.47 -0.09 14.60
C ARG A 208 -0.74 0.73 15.68
N PRO A 209 -0.01 0.06 16.60
CA PRO A 209 0.58 0.74 17.76
C PRO A 209 1.59 1.82 17.34
N PHE A 210 2.43 1.52 16.35
CA PHE A 210 3.41 2.47 15.84
C PHE A 210 2.77 3.67 15.14
N ALA A 211 1.72 3.49 14.32
CA ALA A 211 0.98 4.64 13.78
C ALA A 211 0.32 5.48 14.88
N ALA A 212 -0.25 4.86 15.91
CA ALA A 212 -0.87 5.58 17.03
C ALA A 212 0.17 6.42 17.80
N ALA A 213 1.33 5.82 18.11
CA ALA A 213 2.44 6.52 18.74
C ALA A 213 2.97 7.66 17.84
N TYR A 214 3.15 7.40 16.53
CA TYR A 214 3.55 8.42 15.57
C TYR A 214 2.61 9.63 15.56
N VAL A 215 1.29 9.41 15.45
CA VAL A 215 0.31 10.50 15.46
C VAL A 215 0.36 11.27 16.79
N SER A 216 0.54 10.57 17.91
CA SER A 216 0.72 11.21 19.22
C SER A 216 1.96 12.11 19.25
N HIS A 217 3.10 11.62 18.75
CA HIS A 217 4.33 12.40 18.64
C HIS A 217 4.16 13.62 17.75
N VAL A 218 3.56 13.45 16.57
CA VAL A 218 3.29 14.55 15.64
C VAL A 218 2.44 15.63 16.29
N ARG A 219 1.39 15.26 17.03
CA ARG A 219 0.55 16.24 17.77
C ARG A 219 1.35 16.99 18.83
N ALA A 220 2.26 16.32 19.52
CA ALA A 220 3.11 16.93 20.54
C ALA A 220 4.19 17.85 19.93
N LEU A 221 4.75 17.48 18.78
CA LEU A 221 5.81 18.23 18.08
C LEU A 221 5.26 19.39 17.23
N ALA A 222 4.06 19.28 16.69
CA ALA A 222 3.48 20.27 15.77
C ALA A 222 3.46 21.72 16.29
N PRO A 223 3.17 22.01 17.58
CA PRO A 223 3.28 23.37 18.12
C PRO A 223 4.70 23.95 17.99
N MET A 224 5.74 23.14 18.14
CA MET A 224 7.14 23.57 18.05
C MET A 224 7.54 23.90 16.60
N TRP A 225 6.98 23.19 15.63
CA TRP A 225 7.24 23.42 14.21
C TRP A 225 6.63 24.71 13.66
N ARG A 226 5.60 25.27 14.31
CA ARG A 226 4.95 26.52 13.90
C ARG A 226 5.88 27.73 13.98
N ALA A 227 6.88 27.70 14.85
CA ALA A 227 7.87 28.77 15.00
C ALA A 227 9.05 28.65 14.02
N SER A 228 9.09 27.57 13.22
CA SER A 228 10.15 27.27 12.25
C SER A 228 9.65 27.51 10.81
N PRO A 229 10.51 27.81 9.83
CA PRO A 229 10.15 28.04 8.41
C PRO A 229 9.57 26.82 7.65
N VAL A 230 8.88 25.92 8.35
CA VAL A 230 8.12 24.74 7.89
C VAL A 230 6.82 25.04 7.10
N PRO A 231 6.35 26.29 6.80
CA PRO A 231 5.23 26.48 5.86
C PRO A 231 5.40 25.79 4.49
N GLN A 232 6.62 25.39 4.12
CA GLN A 232 6.96 24.69 2.88
C GLN A 232 6.46 23.23 2.80
N TYR A 233 6.09 22.59 3.92
CA TYR A 233 5.70 21.16 3.93
C TYR A 233 4.19 20.92 3.98
N ARG A 234 3.34 21.94 3.82
CA ARG A 234 1.87 21.76 3.90
C ARG A 234 1.32 20.76 2.88
N SER A 235 1.82 20.76 1.66
CA SER A 235 1.43 19.79 0.62
C SER A 235 1.92 18.38 0.96
N HIS A 236 3.12 18.25 1.54
CA HIS A 236 3.66 16.97 2.01
C HIS A 236 2.82 16.40 3.16
N TRP A 237 2.45 17.23 4.13
CA TRP A 237 1.51 16.85 5.21
C TRP A 237 0.16 16.44 4.64
N ALA A 238 -0.39 17.18 3.68
CA ALA A 238 -1.66 16.83 3.06
C ALA A 238 -1.59 15.45 2.36
N GLY A 239 -0.53 15.20 1.58
CA GLY A 239 -0.30 13.90 0.94
C GLY A 239 -0.10 12.76 1.93
N PHE A 240 0.65 12.99 3.01
CA PHE A 240 0.85 12.02 4.09
C PHE A 240 -0.46 11.67 4.80
N LEU A 241 -1.23 12.68 5.24
CA LEU A 241 -2.51 12.47 5.92
C LEU A 241 -3.51 11.74 5.03
N MET A 242 -3.52 12.07 3.73
CA MET A 242 -4.30 11.32 2.75
C MET A 242 -3.88 9.85 2.73
N SER A 243 -2.58 9.56 2.58
CA SER A 243 -2.07 8.19 2.56
C SER A 243 -2.42 7.41 3.84
N GLU A 244 -2.31 8.02 5.02
CA GLU A 244 -2.66 7.38 6.30
C GLU A 244 -4.16 7.05 6.42
N ALA A 245 -5.03 7.96 5.97
CA ALA A 245 -6.46 7.72 5.98
C ALA A 245 -6.86 6.61 5.02
N LEU A 246 -6.31 6.61 3.81
CA LEU A 246 -6.58 5.60 2.77
C LEU A 246 -6.07 4.22 3.18
N LEU A 247 -4.88 4.17 3.76
CA LEU A 247 -4.34 2.94 4.29
C LEU A 247 -5.26 2.34 5.36
N SER A 248 -5.79 3.18 6.24
CA SER A 248 -6.71 2.76 7.30
C SER A 248 -8.03 2.25 6.72
N THR A 249 -8.64 2.95 5.74
CA THR A 249 -9.86 2.48 5.07
C THR A 249 -9.64 1.18 4.31
N ARG A 250 -8.54 1.07 3.55
CA ARG A 250 -8.14 -0.13 2.79
C ARG A 250 -7.97 -1.34 3.69
N ASN A 251 -7.32 -1.15 4.83
CA ASN A 251 -7.07 -2.22 5.81
C ASN A 251 -8.23 -2.46 6.77
N ARG A 252 -9.34 -1.71 6.63
CA ARG A 252 -10.47 -1.74 7.56
C ARG A 252 -10.06 -1.49 9.01
N LYS A 253 -9.16 -0.53 9.23
CA LYS A 253 -8.68 -0.12 10.55
C LYS A 253 -9.20 1.28 10.89
N PRO A 254 -9.32 1.62 12.19
CA PRO A 254 -9.68 2.96 12.60
C PRO A 254 -8.74 4.02 12.02
N ILE A 255 -9.32 5.08 11.47
CA ILE A 255 -8.54 6.24 11.03
C ILE A 255 -8.07 6.99 12.28
N LEU A 256 -6.75 7.11 12.43
CA LEU A 256 -6.12 7.70 13.61
C LEU A 256 -6.05 9.24 13.57
N ILE A 257 -6.19 9.80 12.36
CA ILE A 257 -6.12 11.24 12.11
C ILE A 257 -7.50 11.89 12.14
N THR A 258 -7.57 13.05 12.76
CA THR A 258 -8.78 13.85 12.95
C THR A 258 -8.86 14.99 11.93
N HIS A 259 -9.98 15.71 11.93
CA HIS A 259 -10.10 16.93 11.13
C HIS A 259 -9.16 18.03 11.67
N GLU A 260 -9.03 18.10 12.99
CA GLU A 260 -8.16 19.03 13.70
C GLU A 260 -6.69 18.80 13.34
N ASP A 261 -6.24 17.55 13.24
CA ASP A 261 -4.87 17.21 12.79
C ASP A 261 -4.63 17.72 11.36
N GLN A 262 -5.63 17.62 10.50
CA GLN A 262 -5.54 18.05 9.12
C GLN A 262 -5.41 19.57 9.01
N LEU A 263 -6.19 20.32 9.78
CA LEU A 263 -6.08 21.78 9.85
C LEU A 263 -4.75 22.22 10.48
N LEU A 264 -4.30 21.48 11.50
CA LEU A 264 -3.04 21.73 12.21
C LEU A 264 -1.82 21.58 11.28
N LEU A 265 -1.78 20.53 10.46
CA LEU A 265 -0.58 20.14 9.69
C LEU A 265 -0.61 20.64 8.24
N SER A 266 -1.76 20.56 7.57
CA SER A 266 -1.91 20.97 6.16
C SER A 266 -2.32 22.44 5.99
N GLY A 267 -2.68 23.10 7.09
CA GLY A 267 -3.16 24.48 7.13
C GLY A 267 -4.67 24.59 6.88
N PRO A 268 -5.17 25.78 6.52
CA PRO A 268 -6.61 26.03 6.43
C PRO A 268 -7.28 25.16 5.38
N GLU A 269 -8.57 24.91 5.62
CA GLU A 269 -9.47 24.21 4.71
C GLU A 269 -9.47 24.90 3.33
N PRO A 270 -9.29 24.14 2.24
CA PRO A 270 -9.40 24.68 0.89
C PRO A 270 -10.85 25.05 0.55
N SER A 271 -11.06 25.64 -0.63
CA SER A 271 -12.39 25.83 -1.20
C SER A 271 -13.15 24.51 -1.36
N SER A 272 -14.47 24.60 -1.52
CA SER A 272 -15.32 23.43 -1.74
C SER A 272 -14.88 22.63 -2.97
N VAL A 273 -15.24 21.35 -3.04
CA VAL A 273 -14.89 20.48 -4.18
C VAL A 273 -15.38 21.05 -5.51
N GLN A 274 -16.57 21.65 -5.53
CA GLN A 274 -17.18 22.26 -6.71
C GLN A 274 -16.41 23.53 -7.15
N GLU A 275 -16.08 24.41 -6.21
CA GLU A 275 -15.27 25.60 -6.50
C GLU A 275 -13.86 25.22 -6.95
N PHE A 276 -13.29 24.15 -6.37
CA PHE A 276 -12.00 23.65 -6.77
C PHE A 276 -12.02 23.13 -8.22
N LEU A 277 -13.02 22.32 -8.60
CA LEU A 277 -13.20 21.88 -9.99
C LEU A 277 -13.35 23.08 -10.95
N ALA A 278 -14.24 24.02 -10.62
CA ALA A 278 -14.43 25.23 -11.42
C ALA A 278 -13.14 26.04 -11.58
N SER A 279 -12.32 26.13 -10.52
CA SER A 279 -11.04 26.85 -10.60
C SER A 279 -10.06 26.21 -11.58
N LEU A 280 -10.02 24.87 -11.67
CA LEU A 280 -9.13 24.17 -12.60
C LEU A 280 -9.50 24.42 -14.07
N GLU A 281 -10.80 24.58 -14.35
CA GLU A 281 -11.30 24.90 -15.70
C GLU A 281 -10.89 26.31 -16.15
N THR A 282 -10.78 27.25 -15.21
CA THR A 282 -10.38 28.64 -15.50
C THR A 282 -8.87 28.82 -15.74
N LEU A 283 -8.03 27.87 -15.31
CA LEU A 283 -6.57 27.94 -15.39
C LEU A 283 -6.00 27.43 -16.73
N ALA A 284 -6.70 27.71 -17.84
CA ALA A 284 -6.34 27.17 -19.15
C ALA A 284 -4.90 27.48 -19.59
N ASN A 285 -4.40 28.68 -19.25
CA ASN A 285 -3.11 29.21 -19.67
C ASN A 285 -1.94 28.92 -18.71
N THR A 286 -2.20 28.33 -17.54
CA THR A 286 -1.14 28.02 -16.57
C THR A 286 -0.38 26.75 -17.00
N PRO A 287 0.96 26.70 -16.85
CA PRO A 287 1.73 25.49 -17.16
C PRO A 287 1.20 24.26 -16.40
N GLY A 288 1.03 23.14 -17.09
CA GLY A 288 0.41 21.93 -16.52
C GLY A 288 1.10 21.43 -15.24
N ALA A 289 2.44 21.49 -15.19
CA ALA A 289 3.22 21.12 -14.01
C ALA A 289 2.86 21.96 -12.77
N GLU A 290 2.72 23.27 -12.93
CA GLU A 290 2.39 24.17 -11.82
C GLU A 290 0.98 23.90 -11.28
N ILE A 291 0.01 23.69 -12.17
CA ILE A 291 -1.37 23.33 -11.79
C ILE A 291 -1.37 22.04 -10.95
N VAL A 292 -0.67 21.00 -11.41
CA VAL A 292 -0.61 19.70 -10.72
C VAL A 292 -0.02 19.83 -9.32
N LEU A 293 1.08 20.58 -9.17
CA LEU A 293 1.73 20.77 -7.88
C LEU A 293 0.88 21.60 -6.91
N GLN A 294 0.22 22.66 -7.40
CA GLN A 294 -0.67 23.50 -6.59
C GLN A 294 -1.94 22.75 -6.18
N ALA A 295 -2.45 21.86 -7.04
CA ALA A 295 -3.65 21.05 -6.79
C ALA A 295 -3.44 19.95 -5.74
N MET A 296 -2.20 19.53 -5.47
CA MET A 296 -1.92 18.40 -4.57
C MET A 296 -2.50 18.60 -3.17
N LYS A 297 -2.32 19.79 -2.57
CA LYS A 297 -2.85 20.09 -1.23
C LYS A 297 -4.39 20.03 -1.17
N PRO A 298 -5.16 20.82 -1.96
CA PRO A 298 -6.62 20.79 -1.89
C PRO A 298 -7.18 19.41 -2.26
N TYR A 299 -6.60 18.72 -3.25
CA TYR A 299 -7.01 17.36 -3.61
C TYR A 299 -6.84 16.39 -2.44
N ALA A 300 -5.64 16.32 -1.86
CA ALA A 300 -5.36 15.43 -0.75
C ALA A 300 -6.20 15.77 0.50
N PHE A 301 -6.53 17.06 0.69
CA PHE A 301 -7.41 17.47 1.77
C PHE A 301 -8.82 16.84 1.62
N HIS A 302 -9.40 16.95 0.43
CA HIS A 302 -10.73 16.42 0.14
C HIS A 302 -10.77 14.89 0.18
N ILE A 303 -9.75 14.20 -0.35
CA ILE A 303 -9.65 12.74 -0.24
C ILE A 303 -9.55 12.28 1.23
N THR A 304 -8.76 12.97 2.06
CA THR A 304 -8.65 12.65 3.49
C THR A 304 -10.01 12.78 4.19
N SER A 305 -10.77 13.84 3.86
CA SER A 305 -12.13 14.04 4.38
C SER A 305 -13.06 12.93 3.93
N LEU A 306 -13.02 12.54 2.65
CA LEU A 306 -13.81 11.42 2.12
C LEU A 306 -13.45 10.09 2.79
N ALA A 307 -12.17 9.80 3.00
CA ALA A 307 -11.76 8.59 3.72
C ALA A 307 -12.38 8.52 5.12
N ARG A 308 -12.36 9.64 5.87
CA ARG A 308 -13.03 9.73 7.19
C ARG A 308 -14.54 9.54 7.09
N GLN A 309 -15.19 10.11 6.08
CA GLN A 309 -16.62 9.95 5.86
C GLN A 309 -16.99 8.51 5.51
N LEU A 310 -16.21 7.85 4.65
CA LEU A 310 -16.36 6.44 4.30
C LEU A 310 -16.31 5.56 5.57
N TRP A 311 -15.30 5.76 6.42
CA TRP A 311 -15.17 5.05 7.68
C TRP A 311 -16.33 5.33 8.63
N ALA A 312 -16.62 6.60 8.89
CA ALA A 312 -17.60 7.01 9.89
C ALA A 312 -19.06 6.68 9.51
N LYS A 313 -19.39 6.54 8.21
CA LYS A 313 -20.78 6.42 7.75
C LYS A 313 -21.10 5.15 6.97
N ILE A 314 -20.11 4.39 6.52
CA ILE A 314 -20.34 3.24 5.61
C ILE A 314 -19.59 1.99 6.10
N ILE A 315 -18.27 2.04 6.22
CA ILE A 315 -17.43 0.83 6.40
C ILE A 315 -16.99 0.56 7.84
N GLY A 316 -17.16 1.52 8.75
CA GLY A 316 -16.65 1.42 10.13
C GLY A 316 -17.43 0.42 10.98
N ASP A 317 -16.76 -0.15 11.99
CA ASP A 317 -17.29 -1.25 12.79
C ASP A 317 -18.62 -0.92 13.49
N HIS A 318 -18.78 0.31 14.00
CA HIS A 318 -20.04 0.73 14.61
C HIS A 318 -21.18 0.77 13.59
N ILE A 319 -20.91 1.23 12.37
CA ILE A 319 -21.91 1.29 11.29
C ILE A 319 -22.30 -0.13 10.82
N ARG A 320 -21.45 -1.13 11.05
CA ARG A 320 -21.76 -2.54 10.77
C ARG A 320 -22.74 -3.19 11.72
N LEU A 321 -23.00 -2.57 12.87
CA LEU A 321 -23.98 -3.08 13.83
C LEU A 321 -25.43 -2.80 13.42
N GLY A 322 -25.66 -1.93 12.43
CA GLY A 322 -26.98 -1.54 11.96
C GLY A 322 -27.16 -1.70 10.45
N PRO A 323 -28.41 -1.54 9.95
CA PRO A 323 -28.69 -1.54 8.52
C PRO A 323 -27.97 -0.39 7.83
N LEU A 324 -27.53 -0.63 6.59
CA LEU A 324 -26.80 0.38 5.83
C LEU A 324 -27.77 1.45 5.32
N SER A 325 -27.47 2.72 5.62
CA SER A 325 -28.25 3.85 5.10
C SER A 325 -27.82 4.17 3.66
N GLU A 326 -28.80 4.29 2.76
CA GLU A 326 -28.58 4.62 1.35
C GLU A 326 -28.08 6.05 1.14
N ALA A 327 -28.57 7.03 1.91
CA ALA A 327 -28.25 8.44 1.69
C ALA A 327 -26.75 8.76 1.83
N PRO A 328 -26.04 8.28 2.88
CA PRO A 328 -24.57 8.43 2.95
C PRO A 328 -23.83 7.78 1.79
N VAL A 329 -24.29 6.63 1.29
CA VAL A 329 -23.68 5.93 0.15
C VAL A 329 -23.82 6.76 -1.12
N LEU A 330 -25.04 7.25 -1.40
CA LEU A 330 -25.29 8.09 -2.56
C LEU A 330 -24.46 9.38 -2.52
N GLN A 331 -24.43 10.06 -1.37
CA GLN A 331 -23.61 11.26 -1.17
C GLN A 331 -22.14 10.98 -1.43
N PHE A 332 -21.62 9.86 -0.91
CA PHE A 332 -20.23 9.47 -1.07
C PHE A 332 -19.88 9.16 -2.54
N ILE A 333 -20.75 8.42 -3.24
CA ILE A 333 -20.61 8.14 -4.68
C ILE A 333 -20.58 9.44 -5.49
N THR A 334 -21.49 10.39 -5.23
CA THR A 334 -21.50 11.70 -5.89
C THR A 334 -20.21 12.46 -5.66
N SER A 335 -19.70 12.50 -4.42
CA SER A 335 -18.42 13.14 -4.14
C SER A 335 -17.23 12.44 -4.83
N LEU A 336 -17.23 11.11 -4.91
CA LEU A 336 -16.21 10.37 -5.66
C LEU A 336 -16.24 10.68 -7.15
N PHE A 337 -17.41 10.84 -7.77
CA PHE A 337 -17.50 11.25 -9.17
C PHE A 337 -16.89 12.64 -9.41
N LEU A 338 -17.15 13.60 -8.51
CA LEU A 338 -16.53 14.93 -8.59
C LEU A 338 -15.00 14.85 -8.43
N MET A 339 -14.51 14.07 -7.46
CA MET A 339 -13.07 13.88 -7.27
C MET A 339 -12.41 13.16 -8.46
N HIS A 340 -13.11 12.25 -9.12
CA HIS A 340 -12.64 11.62 -10.36
C HIS A 340 -12.58 12.62 -11.52
N ALA A 341 -13.56 13.52 -11.66
CA ALA A 341 -13.53 14.58 -12.66
C ALA A 341 -12.32 15.51 -12.45
N ILE A 342 -12.05 15.89 -11.20
CA ILE A 342 -10.84 16.65 -10.83
C ILE A 342 -9.58 15.87 -11.17
N LEU A 343 -9.50 14.59 -10.78
CA LEU A 343 -8.34 13.73 -11.08
C LEU A 343 -8.09 13.65 -12.59
N SER A 344 -9.14 13.46 -13.39
CA SER A 344 -9.05 13.35 -14.85
C SER A 344 -8.42 14.60 -15.47
N HIS A 345 -8.84 15.80 -15.02
CA HIS A 345 -8.23 17.06 -15.44
C HIS A 345 -6.75 17.14 -15.05
N LEU A 346 -6.42 16.80 -13.80
CA LEU A 346 -5.06 16.89 -13.29
C LEU A 346 -4.11 15.89 -13.96
N LEU A 347 -4.57 14.66 -14.25
CA LEU A 347 -3.78 13.67 -14.97
C LEU A 347 -3.56 14.05 -16.44
N ALA A 348 -4.55 14.67 -17.10
CA ALA A 348 -4.35 15.22 -18.45
C ALA A 348 -3.27 16.31 -18.44
N ARG A 349 -3.31 17.24 -17.48
CA ARG A 349 -2.28 18.28 -17.32
C ARG A 349 -0.90 17.70 -16.97
N ALA A 350 -0.85 16.63 -16.19
CA ALA A 350 0.39 15.93 -15.89
C ALA A 350 0.96 15.28 -17.17
N ASP A 351 0.13 14.59 -17.95
CA ASP A 351 0.56 13.98 -19.21
C ASP A 351 1.08 15.03 -20.20
N ASP A 352 0.39 16.17 -20.34
CA ASP A 352 0.83 17.29 -21.19
C ASP A 352 2.18 17.84 -20.73
N ALA A 353 2.37 18.02 -19.42
CA ALA A 353 3.63 18.52 -18.85
C ALA A 353 4.78 17.55 -19.05
N LEU A 354 4.53 16.24 -18.99
CA LEU A 354 5.53 15.19 -19.15
C LEU A 354 5.84 14.88 -20.62
N ALA A 355 4.91 15.12 -21.54
CA ALA A 355 5.10 14.90 -22.97
C ALA A 355 6.15 15.85 -23.59
N VAL A 356 6.36 17.02 -23.00
CA VAL A 356 7.39 17.99 -23.43
C VAL A 356 8.82 17.48 -23.16
N SER A 357 9.00 16.51 -22.26
CA SER A 357 10.32 16.03 -21.82
C SER A 357 10.94 14.88 -22.63
N GLY A 358 10.25 14.30 -23.62
CA GLY A 358 10.84 13.27 -24.50
C GLY A 358 9.93 12.10 -24.88
N THR A 359 10.44 11.20 -25.74
CA THR A 359 9.65 10.14 -26.41
C THR A 359 8.95 9.17 -25.43
N PRO A 360 7.69 8.76 -25.68
CA PRO A 360 6.85 7.94 -24.78
C PRO A 360 7.36 6.54 -24.39
N GLN A 361 8.48 6.08 -24.96
CA GLN A 361 8.93 4.69 -24.90
C GLN A 361 9.98 4.40 -23.82
N GLN A 362 10.55 5.42 -23.16
CA GLN A 362 11.48 5.22 -22.06
C GLN A 362 10.77 5.54 -20.74
N ARG A 363 10.20 4.52 -20.09
CA ARG A 363 9.84 4.64 -18.68
C ARG A 363 11.14 4.89 -17.91
N PRO A 364 11.24 5.98 -17.12
CA PRO A 364 12.37 6.13 -16.22
C PRO A 364 12.32 4.98 -15.20
N LEU A 365 13.33 4.10 -15.24
CA LEU A 365 13.51 3.01 -14.28
C LEU A 365 13.85 3.52 -12.87
N VAL A 366 14.24 4.79 -12.78
CA VAL A 366 14.54 5.56 -11.57
C VAL A 366 14.05 6.99 -11.78
N LEU A 367 13.48 7.63 -10.76
CA LEU A 367 13.27 9.07 -10.81
C LEU A 367 14.64 9.71 -10.62
N ASP A 368 15.16 10.34 -11.66
CA ASP A 368 16.35 11.15 -11.49
C ASP A 368 16.00 12.31 -10.54
N THR A 369 16.58 12.27 -9.33
CA THR A 369 16.41 13.31 -8.32
C THR A 369 17.00 14.65 -8.79
N GLU A 370 17.83 14.66 -9.84
CA GLU A 370 18.39 15.89 -10.42
C GLU A 370 17.34 16.69 -11.22
N SER A 371 16.31 16.04 -11.80
CA SER A 371 15.15 16.70 -12.43
C SER A 371 13.98 16.82 -11.43
N THR A 372 14.17 17.67 -10.42
CA THR A 372 13.23 17.84 -9.30
C THR A 372 11.78 18.10 -9.75
N ALA A 373 11.55 18.90 -10.79
CA ALA A 373 10.19 19.26 -11.21
C ALA A 373 9.42 18.09 -11.85
N GLU A 374 10.06 17.32 -12.73
CA GLU A 374 9.41 16.17 -13.39
C GLU A 374 9.07 15.08 -12.38
N ALA A 375 10.02 14.76 -11.50
CA ALA A 375 9.84 13.78 -10.44
C ALA A 375 8.69 14.17 -9.49
N LEU A 376 8.58 15.45 -9.14
CA LEU A 376 7.48 15.97 -8.33
C LEU A 376 6.13 15.85 -9.04
N VAL A 377 6.04 16.21 -10.33
CA VAL A 377 4.79 16.07 -11.11
C VAL A 377 4.35 14.61 -11.17
N ARG A 378 5.28 13.69 -11.47
CA ARG A 378 5.02 12.24 -11.47
C ARG A 378 4.54 11.74 -10.11
N GLY A 379 5.22 12.15 -9.04
CA GLY A 379 4.85 11.82 -7.66
C GLY A 379 3.46 12.32 -7.27
N CYS A 380 3.14 13.57 -7.61
CA CYS A 380 1.82 14.16 -7.37
C CYS A 380 0.72 13.48 -8.20
N ALA A 381 0.93 13.29 -9.50
CA ALA A 381 -0.03 12.61 -10.38
C ALA A 381 -0.34 11.19 -9.87
N TYR A 382 0.70 10.44 -9.50
CA TYR A 382 0.55 9.13 -8.88
C TYR A 382 -0.20 9.20 -7.55
N GLY A 383 0.22 10.06 -6.63
CA GLY A 383 -0.40 10.21 -5.30
C GLY A 383 -1.88 10.57 -5.40
N MET A 384 -2.25 11.46 -6.31
CA MET A 384 -3.65 11.83 -6.56
C MET A 384 -4.46 10.67 -7.14
N ALA A 385 -3.91 9.94 -8.11
CA ALA A 385 -4.59 8.76 -8.65
C ALA A 385 -4.87 7.72 -7.56
N MET A 386 -3.87 7.44 -6.72
CA MET A 386 -4.01 6.54 -5.57
C MET A 386 -5.06 7.04 -4.58
N GLY A 387 -5.16 8.36 -4.40
CA GLY A 387 -6.19 9.02 -3.60
C GLY A 387 -7.61 8.59 -3.96
N PHE A 388 -7.93 8.58 -5.25
CA PHE A 388 -9.20 8.08 -5.77
C PHE A 388 -9.31 6.56 -5.68
N ILE A 389 -8.31 5.85 -6.22
CA ILE A 389 -8.32 4.37 -6.37
C ILE A 389 -8.55 3.67 -5.02
N GLU A 390 -7.86 4.11 -3.97
CA GLU A 390 -7.92 3.45 -2.65
C GLU A 390 -9.26 3.64 -1.91
N LEU A 391 -10.12 4.58 -2.30
CA LEU A 391 -11.46 4.75 -1.71
C LEU A 391 -12.51 3.84 -2.36
N VAL A 392 -12.35 3.54 -3.64
CA VAL A 392 -13.40 2.91 -4.45
C VAL A 392 -13.58 1.44 -4.09
N LEU A 393 -12.49 0.69 -3.95
CA LEU A 393 -12.58 -0.75 -3.70
C LEU A 393 -13.12 -1.10 -2.31
N PRO A 394 -12.73 -0.41 -1.21
CA PRO A 394 -13.36 -0.61 0.09
C PRO A 394 -14.85 -0.30 0.09
N LEU A 395 -15.29 0.74 -0.63
CA LEU A 395 -16.72 1.03 -0.82
C LEU A 395 -17.44 -0.14 -1.51
N TYR A 396 -16.96 -0.55 -2.69
CA TYR A 396 -17.56 -1.65 -3.45
C TYR A 396 -17.69 -2.92 -2.61
N ARG A 397 -16.59 -3.35 -1.98
CA ARG A 397 -16.56 -4.57 -1.16
C ARG A 397 -17.52 -4.49 0.02
N GLU A 398 -17.65 -3.34 0.68
CA GLU A 398 -18.62 -3.18 1.76
C GLU A 398 -20.06 -3.30 1.24
N LEU A 399 -20.40 -2.59 0.16
CA LEU A 399 -21.75 -2.64 -0.40
C LEU A 399 -22.13 -4.04 -0.85
N GLU A 400 -21.23 -4.74 -1.53
CA GLU A 400 -21.43 -6.13 -1.97
C GLU A 400 -21.65 -7.06 -0.78
N LEU A 401 -20.83 -6.97 0.27
CA LEU A 401 -21.00 -7.78 1.49
C LEU A 401 -22.36 -7.52 2.16
N ARG A 402 -22.75 -6.26 2.30
CA ARG A 402 -24.02 -5.88 2.95
C ARG A 402 -25.24 -6.37 2.16
N VAL A 403 -25.23 -6.18 0.84
CA VAL A 403 -26.33 -6.63 -0.02
C VAL A 403 -26.45 -8.16 -0.03
N ASN A 404 -25.33 -8.89 -0.01
CA ASN A 404 -25.36 -10.35 0.03
C ASN A 404 -25.85 -10.89 1.39
N ALA A 405 -25.48 -10.24 2.50
CA ALA A 405 -25.99 -10.58 3.82
C ALA A 405 -27.50 -10.33 3.92
N GLU A 406 -27.97 -9.13 3.51
CA GLU A 406 -29.39 -8.80 3.52
C GLU A 406 -30.21 -9.70 2.58
N ALA A 407 -29.67 -10.10 1.43
CA ALA A 407 -30.36 -11.01 0.51
C ALA A 407 -30.61 -12.41 1.10
N THR A 408 -29.80 -12.83 2.06
CA THR A 408 -29.93 -14.14 2.73
C THR A 408 -30.98 -14.09 3.84
N ASP A 409 -31.11 -12.94 4.51
CA ASP A 409 -31.90 -12.79 5.74
C ASP A 409 -33.25 -12.06 5.56
N SER A 410 -33.52 -11.45 4.40
CA SER A 410 -34.64 -10.50 4.26
C SER A 410 -35.98 -11.11 3.83
N PRO A 411 -37.11 -10.74 4.49
CA PRO A 411 -38.46 -11.06 4.02
C PRO A 411 -38.85 -10.26 2.75
N PRO A 412 -39.81 -10.74 1.94
CA PRO A 412 -40.15 -10.20 0.61
C PRO A 412 -40.57 -8.73 0.60
N THR A 413 -40.99 -8.16 1.73
CA THR A 413 -41.34 -6.74 1.89
C THR A 413 -40.16 -5.78 1.74
N HIS A 414 -38.91 -6.26 1.81
CA HIS A 414 -37.69 -5.43 1.65
C HIS A 414 -37.13 -5.43 0.22
N ALA A 415 -37.85 -6.04 -0.74
CA ALA A 415 -37.38 -6.19 -2.13
C ALA A 415 -37.03 -4.86 -2.82
N HIS A 416 -37.78 -3.79 -2.55
CA HIS A 416 -37.53 -2.49 -3.16
C HIS A 416 -36.23 -1.83 -2.65
N THR A 417 -35.99 -1.86 -1.33
CA THR A 417 -34.75 -1.34 -0.73
C THR A 417 -33.54 -2.13 -1.20
N LEU A 418 -33.64 -3.47 -1.24
CA LEU A 418 -32.59 -4.34 -1.76
C LEU A 418 -32.31 -4.06 -3.24
N GLY A 419 -33.34 -3.79 -4.05
CA GLY A 419 -33.20 -3.39 -5.45
C GLY A 419 -32.40 -2.09 -5.62
N ARG A 420 -32.67 -1.07 -4.80
CA ARG A 420 -31.92 0.20 -4.80
C ARG A 420 -30.47 0.01 -4.36
N MET A 421 -30.23 -0.78 -3.31
CA MET A 421 -28.88 -1.08 -2.85
C MET A 421 -28.06 -1.84 -3.91
N ARG A 422 -28.70 -2.75 -4.67
CA ARG A 422 -28.05 -3.42 -5.82
C ARG A 422 -27.63 -2.43 -6.92
N LEU A 423 -28.43 -1.39 -7.19
CA LEU A 423 -28.04 -0.34 -8.14
C LEU A 423 -26.79 0.41 -7.64
N LEU A 424 -26.69 0.70 -6.35
CA LEU A 424 -25.50 1.34 -5.76
C LEU A 424 -24.27 0.42 -5.83
N VAL A 425 -24.45 -0.90 -5.61
CA VAL A 425 -23.38 -1.89 -5.83
C VAL A 425 -22.90 -1.86 -7.28
N MET A 426 -23.81 -1.83 -8.25
CA MET A 426 -23.45 -1.74 -9.68
C MET A 426 -22.69 -0.44 -9.99
N GLN A 427 -23.12 0.70 -9.43
CA GLN A 427 -22.42 1.97 -9.57
C GLN A 427 -21.01 1.92 -8.97
N ALA A 428 -20.86 1.40 -7.75
CA ALA A 428 -19.56 1.23 -7.10
C ALA A 428 -18.65 0.25 -7.86
N ARG A 429 -19.21 -0.82 -8.44
CA ARG A 429 -18.48 -1.76 -9.29
C ARG A 429 -17.96 -1.10 -10.56
N ASN A 430 -18.78 -0.27 -11.21
CA ASN A 430 -18.36 0.50 -12.39
C ASN A 430 -17.25 1.50 -12.04
N MET A 431 -17.33 2.15 -10.88
CA MET A 431 -16.21 2.98 -10.38
C MET A 431 -14.96 2.14 -10.11
N ALA A 432 -15.10 0.91 -9.59
CA ALA A 432 -13.95 0.03 -9.35
C ALA A 432 -13.28 -0.41 -10.66
N ARG A 433 -14.03 -0.64 -11.74
CA ARG A 433 -13.50 -0.86 -13.09
C ARG A 433 -12.74 0.37 -13.60
N LEU A 434 -13.29 1.56 -13.37
CA LEU A 434 -12.63 2.82 -13.69
C LEU A 434 -11.32 2.97 -12.89
N ALA A 435 -11.33 2.64 -11.60
CA ALA A 435 -10.13 2.65 -10.76
C ALA A 435 -9.06 1.63 -11.23
N VAL A 436 -9.44 0.47 -11.79
CA VAL A 436 -8.48 -0.45 -12.45
C VAL A 436 -7.78 0.23 -13.63
N ARG A 437 -8.53 0.99 -14.45
CA ARG A 437 -7.98 1.74 -15.59
C ARG A 437 -7.03 2.84 -15.10
N GLU A 438 -7.45 3.61 -14.11
CA GLU A 438 -6.62 4.67 -13.51
C GLU A 438 -5.39 4.11 -12.81
N LEU A 439 -5.46 2.93 -12.17
CA LEU A 439 -4.30 2.26 -11.59
C LEU A 439 -3.28 1.87 -12.67
N ALA A 440 -3.74 1.26 -13.76
CA ALA A 440 -2.88 0.90 -14.89
C ALA A 440 -2.26 2.12 -15.60
N ARG A 441 -2.94 3.28 -15.58
CA ARG A 441 -2.38 4.56 -16.01
C ARG A 441 -1.36 5.07 -15.00
N ALA A 442 -1.71 5.10 -13.71
CA ALA A 442 -0.90 5.68 -12.65
C ALA A 442 0.44 4.97 -12.44
N ILE A 443 0.47 3.63 -12.59
CA ILE A 443 1.71 2.83 -12.54
C ILE A 443 2.78 3.34 -13.53
N ARG A 444 2.38 4.05 -14.60
CA ARG A 444 3.32 4.59 -15.59
C ARG A 444 4.04 5.85 -15.12
N TYR A 445 3.52 6.55 -14.11
CA TYR A 445 4.14 7.78 -13.61
C TYR A 445 5.40 7.49 -12.80
N LEU A 446 5.47 6.35 -12.10
CA LEU A 446 6.53 6.07 -11.15
C LEU A 446 7.45 4.91 -11.58
N PRO A 447 8.71 4.93 -11.14
CA PRO A 447 9.58 3.79 -11.29
C PRO A 447 9.09 2.62 -10.44
N PRO A 448 9.03 1.41 -11.00
CA PRO A 448 8.31 0.29 -10.42
C PRO A 448 8.94 -0.27 -9.13
N VAL A 449 10.26 -0.18 -8.98
CA VAL A 449 11.03 -0.85 -7.91
C VAL A 449 10.88 -0.15 -6.55
N HIS A 450 10.84 1.18 -6.55
CA HIS A 450 10.95 1.95 -5.31
C HIS A 450 9.65 2.01 -4.51
N TYR A 451 8.51 1.98 -5.21
CA TYR A 451 7.20 2.04 -4.57
C TYR A 451 6.60 0.65 -4.30
N ALA A 452 7.19 -0.40 -4.87
CA ALA A 452 6.75 -1.78 -4.72
C ALA A 452 6.47 -2.21 -3.27
N PRO A 453 7.32 -1.87 -2.27
CA PRO A 453 7.06 -2.29 -0.90
C PRO A 453 5.74 -1.78 -0.31
N VAL A 454 5.32 -0.57 -0.71
CA VAL A 454 4.15 0.13 -0.15
C VAL A 454 2.85 -0.23 -0.89
N GLN A 455 2.97 -0.65 -2.15
CA GLN A 455 1.84 -0.90 -3.06
C GLN A 455 1.32 -2.34 -3.04
N ARG A 456 2.03 -3.30 -2.43
CA ARG A 456 1.70 -4.74 -2.55
C ARG A 456 0.23 -5.06 -2.34
N LYS A 457 -0.33 -4.67 -1.20
CA LYS A 457 -1.71 -5.01 -0.83
C LYS A 457 -2.71 -4.45 -1.84
N LEU A 458 -2.51 -3.20 -2.26
CA LEU A 458 -3.36 -2.56 -3.26
C LEU A 458 -3.35 -3.35 -4.58
N LEU A 459 -2.16 -3.68 -5.08
CA LEU A 459 -2.00 -4.40 -6.34
C LEU A 459 -2.64 -5.79 -6.27
N VAL A 460 -2.46 -6.52 -5.17
CA VAL A 460 -3.13 -7.80 -4.92
C VAL A 460 -4.65 -7.63 -4.91
N ASP A 461 -5.17 -6.62 -4.20
CA ASP A 461 -6.59 -6.38 -4.08
C ASP A 461 -7.27 -6.03 -5.41
N PHE A 462 -6.63 -5.17 -6.22
CA PHE A 462 -7.11 -4.78 -7.54
C PHE A 462 -6.91 -5.86 -8.60
N ALA A 463 -5.82 -6.62 -8.56
CA ALA A 463 -5.62 -7.76 -9.45
C ALA A 463 -6.69 -8.84 -9.22
N ARG A 464 -7.02 -9.13 -7.95
CA ARG A 464 -8.12 -10.04 -7.60
C ARG A 464 -9.44 -9.52 -8.13
N PHE A 465 -9.76 -8.25 -7.84
CA PHE A 465 -10.99 -7.62 -8.34
C PHE A 465 -11.08 -7.70 -9.87
N ALA A 466 -10.03 -7.34 -10.59
CA ALA A 466 -10.04 -7.34 -12.06
C ALA A 466 -10.27 -8.74 -12.65
N LEU A 467 -9.67 -9.78 -12.06
CA LEU A 467 -9.89 -11.17 -12.50
C LEU A 467 -11.30 -11.67 -12.19
N ASP A 468 -11.81 -11.37 -11.00
CA ASP A 468 -13.16 -11.78 -10.60
C ASP A 468 -14.21 -11.03 -11.44
N ASP A 469 -13.95 -9.77 -11.78
CA ASP A 469 -14.80 -8.97 -12.65
C ASP A 469 -14.87 -9.52 -14.08
N VAL A 470 -13.75 -10.00 -14.64
CA VAL A 470 -13.72 -10.65 -15.96
C VAL A 470 -14.54 -11.93 -15.98
N LYS A 471 -14.48 -12.75 -14.93
CA LYS A 471 -15.25 -14.01 -14.85
C LYS A 471 -16.76 -13.81 -14.87
N ALA A 472 -17.22 -12.65 -14.42
CA ALA A 472 -18.64 -12.31 -14.36
C ALA A 472 -19.17 -11.66 -15.65
N GLU A 473 -18.31 -11.44 -16.65
CA GLU A 473 -18.64 -10.72 -17.87
C GLU A 473 -18.80 -11.66 -19.08
N ALA A 474 -19.65 -11.28 -20.02
CA ALA A 474 -19.92 -12.06 -21.22
C ALA A 474 -18.75 -12.04 -22.23
N VAL A 475 -17.98 -10.95 -22.26
CA VAL A 475 -16.80 -10.77 -23.13
C VAL A 475 -15.54 -10.72 -22.26
N PRO A 476 -14.85 -11.86 -22.06
CA PRO A 476 -13.76 -11.93 -21.10
C PRO A 476 -12.46 -11.27 -21.60
N PHE A 477 -12.25 -11.15 -22.92
CA PHE A 477 -10.97 -10.72 -23.51
C PHE A 477 -11.03 -9.37 -24.25
N GLU A 478 -11.66 -8.37 -23.64
CA GLU A 478 -11.63 -6.99 -24.14
C GLU A 478 -10.18 -6.43 -24.15
N PRO A 479 -9.64 -5.94 -25.28
CA PRO A 479 -8.21 -5.59 -25.41
C PRO A 479 -7.68 -4.59 -24.38
N ASP A 480 -8.43 -3.52 -24.10
CA ASP A 480 -8.03 -2.51 -23.12
C ASP A 480 -7.99 -3.08 -21.70
N ARG A 481 -8.91 -3.98 -21.38
CA ARG A 481 -8.98 -4.67 -20.10
C ARG A 481 -7.80 -5.63 -19.94
N VAL A 482 -7.49 -6.42 -20.96
CA VAL A 482 -6.31 -7.30 -20.99
C VAL A 482 -5.05 -6.48 -20.76
N ARG A 483 -4.90 -5.33 -21.44
CA ARG A 483 -3.75 -4.42 -21.27
C ARG A 483 -3.63 -3.87 -19.85
N ASN A 484 -4.74 -3.50 -19.22
CA ASN A 484 -4.74 -3.00 -17.84
C ASN A 484 -4.36 -4.10 -16.85
N ILE A 485 -4.94 -5.31 -16.98
CA ILE A 485 -4.60 -6.47 -16.16
C ILE A 485 -3.11 -6.84 -16.34
N GLN A 486 -2.61 -6.83 -17.58
CA GLN A 486 -1.20 -7.10 -17.87
C GLN A 486 -0.29 -6.06 -17.20
N THR A 487 -0.69 -4.78 -17.17
CA THR A 487 0.08 -3.72 -16.50
C THR A 487 0.12 -3.93 -14.99
N ILE A 488 -1.00 -4.28 -14.37
CA ILE A 488 -1.08 -4.59 -12.93
C ILE A 488 -0.27 -5.85 -12.60
N ALA A 489 -0.37 -6.90 -13.41
CA ALA A 489 0.38 -8.14 -13.24
C ALA A 489 1.90 -7.90 -13.30
N LYS A 490 2.36 -7.14 -14.31
CA LYS A 490 3.77 -6.73 -14.40
C LYS A 490 4.23 -5.98 -13.15
N GLN A 491 3.43 -5.05 -12.65
CA GLN A 491 3.76 -4.33 -11.43
C GLN A 491 3.75 -5.25 -10.20
N LEU A 492 2.84 -6.22 -10.13
CA LEU A 492 2.82 -7.21 -9.06
C LEU A 492 4.08 -8.10 -9.10
N TRP A 493 4.54 -8.53 -10.27
CA TRP A 493 5.82 -9.26 -10.38
C TRP A 493 7.01 -8.40 -9.95
N MET A 494 6.98 -7.10 -10.24
CA MET A 494 7.97 -6.14 -9.74
C MET A 494 7.94 -5.98 -8.21
N VAL A 495 6.77 -6.07 -7.57
CA VAL A 495 6.70 -6.17 -6.10
C VAL A 495 7.44 -7.40 -5.59
N GLY A 496 7.46 -8.47 -6.39
CA GLY A 496 8.24 -9.68 -6.13
C GLY A 496 9.75 -9.43 -5.98
N TYR A 497 10.29 -8.38 -6.62
CA TYR A 497 11.68 -7.99 -6.36
C TYR A 497 11.89 -7.65 -4.88
N SER A 498 10.96 -6.91 -4.30
CA SER A 498 11.10 -6.35 -2.96
C SER A 498 10.59 -7.27 -1.85
N GLN A 499 9.64 -8.15 -2.17
CA GLN A 499 8.97 -9.00 -1.20
C GLN A 499 8.82 -10.41 -1.73
N ASP A 500 8.93 -11.39 -0.86
CA ASP A 500 8.54 -12.75 -1.19
C ASP A 500 7.00 -12.84 -1.34
N LEU A 501 6.54 -12.94 -2.58
CA LEU A 501 5.12 -13.07 -2.91
C LEU A 501 4.56 -14.44 -2.57
N PHE A 502 5.41 -15.46 -2.42
CA PHE A 502 5.00 -16.85 -2.22
C PHE A 502 4.85 -17.24 -0.75
N VAL A 503 5.18 -16.33 0.18
CA VAL A 503 4.90 -16.52 1.62
C VAL A 503 3.41 -16.74 1.88
N SER A 504 2.53 -16.12 1.08
CA SER A 504 1.09 -16.31 1.17
C SER A 504 0.58 -17.17 0.03
N GLN A 505 0.02 -18.33 0.35
CA GLN A 505 -0.62 -19.24 -0.62
C GLN A 505 -1.69 -18.53 -1.47
N ASP A 506 -2.47 -17.62 -0.88
CA ASP A 506 -3.48 -16.83 -1.58
C ASP A 506 -2.86 -15.88 -2.63
N THR A 507 -1.71 -15.28 -2.33
CA THR A 507 -0.99 -14.44 -3.31
C THR A 507 -0.39 -15.29 -4.42
N ALA A 508 0.15 -16.47 -4.10
CA ALA A 508 0.68 -17.41 -5.10
C ALA A 508 -0.40 -17.85 -6.11
N LEU A 509 -1.56 -18.28 -5.60
CA LEU A 509 -2.70 -18.68 -6.43
C LEU A 509 -3.23 -17.53 -7.29
N LEU A 510 -3.22 -16.30 -6.77
CA LEU A 510 -3.60 -15.12 -7.54
C LEU A 510 -2.65 -14.90 -8.72
N VAL A 511 -1.33 -15.03 -8.50
CA VAL A 511 -0.32 -14.88 -9.55
C VAL A 511 -0.49 -15.95 -10.62
N GLU A 512 -0.68 -17.21 -10.25
CA GLU A 512 -0.95 -18.30 -11.20
C GLU A 512 -2.21 -18.04 -12.03
N ARG A 513 -3.28 -17.54 -11.40
CA ARG A 513 -4.51 -17.17 -12.11
C ARG A 513 -4.31 -16.02 -13.10
N LEU A 514 -3.47 -15.03 -12.76
CA LEU A 514 -3.13 -13.92 -13.65
C LEU A 514 -2.33 -14.43 -14.87
N ASP A 515 -1.32 -15.27 -14.62
CA ASP A 515 -0.48 -15.84 -15.67
C ASP A 515 -1.35 -16.64 -16.66
N HIS A 516 -2.20 -17.55 -16.15
CA HIS A 516 -3.11 -18.34 -16.97
C HIS A 516 -4.11 -17.47 -17.77
N TYR A 517 -4.67 -16.44 -17.15
CA TYR A 517 -5.59 -15.52 -17.84
C TYR A 517 -4.89 -14.78 -18.99
N LEU A 518 -3.68 -14.28 -18.77
CA LEU A 518 -2.93 -13.53 -19.77
C LEU A 518 -2.45 -14.42 -20.93
N GLU A 519 -2.09 -15.67 -20.66
CA GLU A 519 -1.78 -16.67 -21.69
C GLU A 519 -3.01 -17.00 -22.57
N ASN A 520 -4.18 -17.16 -21.95
CA ASN A 520 -5.43 -17.39 -22.68
C ASN A 520 -5.82 -16.17 -23.53
N ALA A 521 -5.67 -14.97 -22.97
CA ALA A 521 -5.96 -13.72 -23.67
C ALA A 521 -5.04 -13.51 -24.88
N ALA A 522 -3.74 -13.78 -24.74
CA ALA A 522 -2.78 -13.68 -25.84
C ALA A 522 -3.18 -14.60 -27.01
N ARG A 523 -3.46 -15.88 -26.70
CA ARG A 523 -3.93 -16.85 -27.71
C ARG A 523 -5.23 -16.41 -28.39
N HIS A 524 -6.17 -15.86 -27.64
CA HIS A 524 -7.45 -15.39 -28.19
C HIS A 524 -7.28 -14.20 -29.14
N LEU A 525 -6.46 -13.22 -28.76
CA LEU A 525 -6.21 -12.03 -29.57
C LEU A 525 -5.42 -12.36 -30.85
N GLU A 526 -4.45 -13.28 -30.79
CA GLU A 526 -3.74 -13.78 -31.98
C GLU A 526 -4.69 -14.45 -32.99
N ILE A 527 -5.67 -15.23 -32.51
CA ILE A 527 -6.69 -15.86 -33.37
C ILE A 527 -7.59 -14.81 -34.02
N MET A 528 -7.99 -13.76 -33.28
CA MET A 528 -8.80 -12.68 -33.83
C MET A 528 -8.04 -11.92 -34.93
N ASP A 529 -6.77 -11.56 -34.70
CA ASP A 529 -5.95 -10.86 -35.69
C ASP A 529 -5.75 -11.69 -36.97
N MET A 530 -5.55 -13.01 -36.84
CA MET A 530 -5.46 -13.93 -37.98
C MET A 530 -6.81 -14.07 -38.73
N GLY A 531 -7.94 -14.04 -38.01
CA GLY A 531 -9.28 -14.12 -38.60
C GLY A 531 -9.66 -12.90 -39.45
N TYR A 532 -9.22 -11.70 -39.05
CA TYR A 532 -9.40 -10.48 -39.85
C TYR A 532 -8.54 -10.48 -41.13
N ILE A 533 -7.35 -11.08 -41.09
CA ILE A 533 -6.49 -11.22 -42.27
C ILE A 533 -7.09 -12.19 -43.30
N CYS A 534 -7.78 -13.25 -42.86
CA CYS A 534 -8.44 -14.20 -43.78
C CYS A 534 -9.76 -13.70 -44.38
N GLN A 535 -10.39 -12.65 -43.83
CA GLN A 535 -11.61 -12.04 -44.40
C GLN A 535 -11.33 -10.89 -45.37
N ALA A 536 -10.09 -10.39 -45.43
CA ALA A 536 -9.62 -9.52 -46.50
C ALA A 536 -9.19 -10.36 -47.72
N GLY A 537 -10.17 -10.95 -48.41
CA GLY A 537 -9.93 -11.63 -49.69
C GLY A 537 -9.42 -10.66 -50.77
N PRO A 538 -8.74 -11.16 -51.82
CA PRO A 538 -8.16 -10.31 -52.86
C PRO A 538 -9.27 -9.55 -53.61
N LEU A 539 -9.10 -8.23 -53.74
CA LEU A 539 -9.89 -7.37 -54.63
C LEU A 539 -9.63 -7.74 -56.10
#